data_AF-A0A940B5H3-F1
#
_entry.id   AF-A0A940B5H3-F1
#
_cell.length_a   1.000
_cell.length_b   1.000
_cell.length_c   1.000
_cell.angle_alpha   90.00
_cell.angle_beta   90.00
_cell.angle_gamma   90.00
#
_symmetry.space_group_name_H-M   'P 1'
#
loop_
_entity.id
_entity.type
_entity.pdbx_description
1 polymer ?
#
loop_
_entity_poly.entity_id
_entity_poly.type
_entity_poly.pdbx_seq_one_letter_code
_entity_poly.pdbx_strand_id
1 'polypeptide(L)'
;MEREFETHLRLERGLSANTTAGYLSDLSHLERYATERGITPDKVETSNIESLIAELNELDIAATTQSRFVSAFRSFYRMMILDDRMKENPAEFVTLPKRPKHLPDILTDADIDAIQRTFDRSTPDGERNYVIIEVLYGCGLRVSELVGLKLGNIYEQEQCLRIFGKGDKERWVPINQRALDLMLTYIHNVRSHLDIKKGEESYVFISRLGRHLSRNFVFMFLQDAVKKAGISKHVSPHSLRHSFATELVNGGADLRAVQEMLGHAHLATTEIYTHLSPGYLRETIETYHPHYKN
;
A
#
# COMPACT_ATOMS: atom_id res chain seq x y z
N MET A 1 -6.50 23.18 -20.14
CA MET A 1 -6.55 22.97 -18.68
C MET A 1 -6.41 21.52 -18.27
N GLU A 2 -7.35 20.61 -18.53
CA GLU A 2 -7.21 19.20 -18.08
C GLU A 2 -5.94 18.51 -18.63
N ARG A 3 -5.67 18.62 -19.95
CA ARG A 3 -4.46 18.06 -20.58
C ARG A 3 -3.16 18.73 -20.09
N GLU A 4 -3.20 20.04 -19.82
CA GLU A 4 -2.07 20.79 -19.27
C GLU A 4 -1.77 20.30 -17.86
N PHE A 5 -2.80 20.14 -17.03
CA PHE A 5 -2.66 19.63 -15.68
C PHE A 5 -2.18 18.17 -15.67
N GLU A 6 -2.70 17.31 -16.55
CA GLU A 6 -2.16 15.95 -16.70
C GLU A 6 -0.66 15.98 -17.02
N THR A 7 -0.25 16.86 -17.95
CA THR A 7 1.14 17.03 -18.36
C THR A 7 2.01 17.50 -17.19
N HIS A 8 1.58 18.53 -16.45
CA HIS A 8 2.25 19.02 -15.24
C HIS A 8 2.41 17.91 -14.19
N LEU A 9 1.35 17.14 -13.93
CA LEU A 9 1.39 16.05 -12.94
C LEU A 9 2.37 14.93 -13.32
N ARG A 10 2.46 14.59 -14.62
CA ARG A 10 3.31 13.49 -15.10
C ARG A 10 4.75 13.90 -15.34
N LEU A 11 4.97 15.03 -16.01
CA LEU A 11 6.31 15.48 -16.44
C LEU A 11 7.03 16.28 -15.35
N GLU A 12 6.35 17.23 -14.73
CA GLU A 12 6.99 18.13 -13.76
C GLU A 12 6.97 17.55 -12.35
N ARG A 13 5.88 16.87 -11.96
CA ARG A 13 5.74 16.28 -10.61
C ARG A 13 6.11 14.80 -10.53
N GLY A 14 6.30 14.11 -11.66
CA GLY A 14 6.66 12.69 -11.69
C GLY A 14 5.64 11.77 -10.98
N LEU A 15 4.36 12.12 -11.00
CA LEU A 15 3.33 11.32 -10.33
C LEU A 15 2.99 10.05 -11.13
N SER A 16 2.57 9.00 -10.42
CA SER A 16 2.15 7.75 -11.05
C SER A 16 0.84 7.93 -11.80
N ALA A 17 0.62 7.14 -12.86
CA ALA A 17 -0.61 7.20 -13.65
C ALA A 17 -1.90 7.12 -12.81
N ASN A 18 -1.90 6.28 -11.76
CA ASN A 18 -3.05 6.16 -10.85
C ASN A 18 -3.26 7.42 -10.01
N THR A 19 -2.18 8.06 -9.54
CA THR A 19 -2.27 9.33 -8.79
C THR A 19 -2.75 10.45 -9.70
N THR A 20 -2.23 10.50 -10.93
CA THR A 20 -2.67 11.46 -11.95
C THR A 20 -4.15 11.30 -12.25
N ALA A 21 -4.62 10.09 -12.53
CA ALA A 21 -6.04 9.82 -12.78
C ALA A 21 -6.93 10.22 -11.60
N GLY A 22 -6.48 9.95 -10.37
CA GLY A 22 -7.19 10.40 -9.16
C GLY A 22 -7.28 11.92 -9.05
N TYR A 23 -6.21 12.65 -9.36
CA TYR A 23 -6.18 14.11 -9.29
C TYR A 23 -7.03 14.75 -10.40
N LEU A 24 -7.03 14.19 -11.61
CA LEU A 24 -7.90 14.65 -12.71
C LEU A 24 -9.37 14.43 -12.37
N SER A 25 -9.71 13.25 -11.84
CA SER A 25 -11.06 12.96 -11.36
C SER A 25 -11.46 13.97 -10.29
N ASP A 26 -10.61 14.23 -9.30
CA ASP A 26 -10.90 15.18 -8.22
C ASP A 26 -11.09 16.62 -8.76
N LEU A 27 -10.24 17.06 -9.68
CA LEU A 27 -10.35 18.38 -10.32
C LEU A 27 -11.68 18.56 -11.05
N SER A 28 -12.20 17.52 -11.70
CA SER A 28 -13.48 17.58 -12.42
C SER A 28 -14.67 17.95 -11.53
N HIS A 29 -14.61 17.66 -10.23
CA HIS A 29 -15.64 18.08 -9.27
C HIS A 29 -15.57 19.59 -9.01
N LEU A 30 -14.36 20.17 -8.89
CA LEU A 30 -14.19 21.60 -8.73
C LEU A 30 -14.60 22.35 -10.00
N GLU A 31 -14.25 21.83 -11.18
CA GLU A 31 -14.67 22.40 -12.45
C GLU A 31 -16.20 22.41 -12.59
N ARG A 32 -16.87 21.31 -12.22
CA ARG A 32 -18.33 21.25 -12.20
C ARG A 32 -18.93 22.26 -11.23
N TYR A 33 -18.46 22.27 -9.98
CA TYR A 33 -18.91 23.20 -8.95
C TYR A 33 -18.80 24.66 -9.41
N ALA A 34 -17.65 25.02 -10.00
CA ALA A 34 -17.37 26.37 -10.47
C ALA A 34 -18.24 26.74 -11.68
N THR A 35 -18.39 25.82 -12.64
CA THR A 35 -19.20 26.02 -13.86
C THR A 35 -20.68 26.25 -13.51
N GLU A 36 -21.24 25.45 -12.60
CA GLU A 36 -22.62 25.60 -12.14
C GLU A 36 -22.90 26.96 -11.47
N ARG A 37 -21.85 27.61 -10.95
CA ARG A 37 -21.91 28.91 -10.28
C ARG A 37 -21.38 30.06 -11.15
N GLY A 38 -21.04 29.79 -12.40
CA GLY A 38 -20.50 30.79 -13.33
C GLY A 38 -19.12 31.34 -12.93
N ILE A 39 -18.37 30.59 -12.12
CA ILE A 39 -17.04 30.97 -11.63
C ILE A 39 -15.99 30.38 -12.58
N THR A 40 -15.11 31.21 -13.11
CA THR A 40 -13.96 30.74 -13.88
C THR A 40 -12.83 30.26 -12.94
N PRO A 41 -11.95 29.34 -13.37
CA PRO A 41 -10.88 28.82 -12.49
C PRO A 41 -10.00 29.90 -11.88
N ASP A 42 -9.73 31.00 -12.59
CA ASP A 42 -8.95 32.15 -12.09
C ASP A 42 -9.70 33.04 -11.08
N LYS A 43 -10.98 32.74 -10.82
CA LYS A 43 -11.86 33.46 -9.88
C LYS A 43 -12.30 32.61 -8.70
N VAL A 44 -11.82 31.37 -8.60
CA VAL A 44 -12.10 30.51 -7.45
C VAL A 44 -11.37 31.06 -6.22
N GLU A 45 -12.12 31.25 -5.15
CA GLU A 45 -11.61 31.66 -3.85
C GLU A 45 -11.60 30.48 -2.86
N THR A 46 -10.89 30.64 -1.74
CA THR A 46 -10.84 29.65 -0.65
C THR A 46 -12.25 29.25 -0.19
N SER A 47 -13.16 30.22 -0.09
CA SER A 47 -14.56 30.03 0.32
C SER A 47 -15.34 29.09 -0.61
N ASN A 48 -15.05 29.10 -1.91
CA ASN A 48 -15.66 28.19 -2.88
C ASN A 48 -15.20 26.76 -2.65
N ILE A 49 -13.90 26.57 -2.40
CA ILE A 49 -13.34 25.24 -2.14
C ILE A 49 -13.87 24.71 -0.80
N GLU A 50 -13.92 25.54 0.24
CA GLU A 50 -14.50 25.16 1.54
C GLU A 50 -15.99 24.77 1.41
N SER A 51 -16.75 25.51 0.60
CA SER A 51 -18.16 25.18 0.29
C SER A 51 -18.30 23.84 -0.43
N LEU A 52 -17.45 23.57 -1.44
CA LEU A 52 -17.42 22.28 -2.12
C LEU A 52 -17.06 21.14 -1.15
N ILE A 53 -16.09 21.34 -0.26
CA ILE A 53 -15.74 20.34 0.76
C ILE A 53 -16.90 20.11 1.72
N ALA A 54 -17.65 21.17 2.09
CA ALA A 54 -18.85 21.04 2.91
C ALA A 54 -19.94 20.22 2.20
N GLU A 55 -20.21 20.48 0.92
CA GLU A 55 -21.14 19.67 0.09
C GLU A 55 -20.70 18.21 0.01
N LEU A 56 -19.40 17.94 -0.16
CA LEU A 56 -18.87 16.56 -0.14
C LEU A 56 -19.01 15.89 1.23
N ASN A 57 -18.91 16.65 2.31
CA ASN A 57 -19.10 16.15 3.68
C ASN A 57 -20.58 15.82 3.96
N GLU A 58 -21.52 16.62 3.46
CA GLU A 58 -22.96 16.32 3.52
C GLU A 58 -23.34 15.05 2.74
N LEU A 59 -22.55 14.70 1.71
CA LEU A 59 -22.67 13.45 0.96
C LEU A 59 -21.91 12.27 1.58
N ASP A 60 -21.47 12.39 2.84
CA ASP A 60 -20.71 11.37 3.58
C ASP A 60 -19.43 10.88 2.87
N ILE A 61 -18.85 11.69 1.98
CA ILE A 61 -17.58 11.36 1.33
C ILE A 61 -16.47 11.29 2.39
N ALA A 62 -15.68 10.22 2.36
CA ALA A 62 -14.62 9.99 3.33
C ALA A 62 -13.62 11.16 3.41
N ALA A 63 -13.20 11.52 4.62
CA ALA A 63 -12.27 12.62 4.87
C ALA A 63 -10.89 12.44 4.19
N THR A 64 -10.45 11.20 3.98
CA THR A 64 -9.25 10.87 3.21
C THR A 64 -9.41 11.25 1.74
N THR A 65 -10.59 11.01 1.18
CA THR A 65 -10.96 11.46 -0.16
C THR A 65 -11.01 12.99 -0.22
N GLN A 66 -11.66 13.65 0.74
CA GLN A 66 -11.67 15.12 0.84
C GLN A 66 -10.26 15.72 0.93
N SER A 67 -9.36 15.08 1.68
CA SER A 67 -7.93 15.47 1.76
C SER A 67 -7.21 15.34 0.42
N ARG A 68 -7.57 14.32 -0.37
CA ARG A 68 -7.05 14.12 -1.72
C ARG A 68 -7.58 15.19 -2.68
N PHE A 69 -8.86 15.56 -2.60
CA PHE A 69 -9.44 16.69 -3.34
C PHE A 69 -8.63 17.97 -3.11
N VAL A 70 -8.42 18.37 -1.85
CA VAL A 70 -7.63 19.58 -1.52
C VAL A 70 -6.19 19.47 -2.04
N SER A 71 -5.59 18.28 -2.00
CA SER A 71 -4.24 18.05 -2.55
C SER A 71 -4.20 18.21 -4.08
N ALA A 72 -5.23 17.73 -4.78
CA ALA A 72 -5.38 17.90 -6.22
C ALA A 72 -5.57 19.40 -6.56
N PHE A 73 -6.43 20.10 -5.84
CA PHE A 73 -6.68 21.54 -6.04
C PHE A 73 -5.42 22.38 -5.79
N ARG A 74 -4.69 22.12 -4.70
CA ARG A 74 -3.40 22.76 -4.43
C ARG A 74 -2.41 22.56 -5.57
N SER A 75 -2.35 21.35 -6.13
CA SER A 75 -1.47 21.07 -7.26
C SER A 75 -1.91 21.80 -8.53
N PHE A 76 -3.21 21.87 -8.80
CA PHE A 76 -3.76 22.56 -9.97
C PHE A 76 -3.49 24.06 -9.92
N TYR A 77 -3.78 24.72 -8.80
CA TYR A 77 -3.51 26.15 -8.66
C TYR A 77 -2.02 26.48 -8.59
N ARG A 78 -1.17 25.55 -8.13
CA ARG A 78 0.29 25.70 -8.24
C ARG A 78 0.74 25.74 -9.70
N MET A 79 0.18 24.89 -10.56
CA MET A 79 0.41 24.96 -12.01
C MET A 79 -0.08 26.29 -12.58
N MET A 80 -1.28 26.75 -12.22
CA MET A 80 -1.80 28.05 -12.69
C MET A 80 -0.92 29.24 -12.26
N ILE A 81 -0.28 29.17 -11.10
CA ILE A 81 0.70 30.18 -10.66
C ILE A 81 1.98 30.10 -11.50
N LEU A 82 2.48 28.89 -11.79
CA LEU A 82 3.65 28.71 -12.66
C LEU A 82 3.41 29.24 -14.08
N ASP A 83 2.16 29.17 -14.55
CA ASP A 83 1.72 29.71 -15.84
C ASP A 83 1.40 31.23 -15.78
N ASP A 84 1.68 31.92 -14.68
CA ASP A 84 1.36 33.34 -14.44
C ASP A 84 -0.14 33.70 -14.54
N ARG A 85 -1.03 32.71 -14.42
CA ARG A 85 -2.50 32.89 -14.50
C ARG A 85 -3.11 33.27 -13.16
N MET A 86 -2.42 32.99 -12.06
CA MET A 86 -2.82 33.26 -10.68
C MET A 86 -1.64 33.78 -9.89
N LYS A 87 -1.90 34.64 -8.89
CA LYS A 87 -0.87 35.10 -7.95
C LYS A 87 -0.84 34.29 -6.66
N GLU A 88 -1.98 33.73 -6.29
CA GLU A 88 -2.17 33.03 -5.03
C GLU A 88 -2.93 31.73 -5.26
N ASN A 89 -2.72 30.77 -4.36
CA ASN A 89 -3.36 29.47 -4.43
C ASN A 89 -4.57 29.46 -3.49
N PRO A 90 -5.82 29.47 -4.00
CA PRO A 90 -7.03 29.47 -3.16
C PRO A 90 -7.17 28.19 -2.33
N ALA A 91 -6.46 27.11 -2.68
CA ALA A 91 -6.48 25.85 -1.94
C ALA A 91 -5.43 25.78 -0.81
N GLU A 92 -4.53 26.76 -0.68
CA GLU A 92 -3.40 26.68 0.26
C GLU A 92 -3.87 26.58 1.71
N PHE A 93 -4.82 27.44 2.10
CA PHE A 93 -5.29 27.57 3.48
C PHE A 93 -6.62 26.89 3.78
N VAL A 94 -7.15 26.08 2.84
CA VAL A 94 -8.41 25.35 3.05
C VAL A 94 -8.30 24.44 4.27
N THR A 95 -9.23 24.63 5.20
CA THR A 95 -9.32 23.80 6.41
C THR A 95 -10.29 22.64 6.20
N LEU A 96 -9.86 21.44 6.58
CA LEU A 96 -10.73 20.25 6.55
C LEU A 96 -11.35 20.03 7.94
N PRO A 97 -12.61 19.56 8.01
CA PRO A 97 -13.21 19.20 9.28
C PRO A 97 -12.36 18.14 10.00
N LYS A 98 -11.92 18.45 11.22
CA LYS A 98 -11.11 17.55 12.05
C LYS A 98 -11.98 16.39 12.54
N ARG A 99 -11.60 15.15 12.22
CA ARG A 99 -12.18 13.95 12.85
C ARG A 99 -11.23 13.34 13.87
N PRO A 100 -11.76 12.63 14.88
CA PRO A 100 -10.94 11.87 15.82
C PRO A 100 -10.07 10.86 15.05
N LYS A 101 -8.78 10.81 15.37
CA LYS A 101 -7.87 9.80 14.83
C LYS A 101 -8.34 8.44 15.35
N HIS A 102 -8.88 7.59 14.47
CA HIS A 102 -8.99 6.17 14.78
C HIS A 102 -7.57 5.62 14.80
N LEU A 103 -7.15 5.04 15.92
CA LEU A 103 -5.91 4.27 15.93
C LEU A 103 -6.14 3.06 15.01
N PRO A 104 -5.24 2.78 14.06
CA PRO A 104 -5.39 1.62 13.19
C PRO A 104 -5.48 0.34 14.03
N ASP A 105 -6.39 -0.55 13.67
CA ASP A 105 -6.52 -1.86 14.32
C ASP A 105 -5.26 -2.69 14.05
N ILE A 106 -4.53 -3.03 15.11
CA ILE A 106 -3.39 -3.94 15.05
C ILE A 106 -3.91 -5.38 15.22
N LEU A 107 -3.43 -6.26 14.35
CA LEU A 107 -3.66 -7.69 14.41
C LEU A 107 -2.65 -8.32 15.35
N THR A 108 -3.10 -9.27 16.17
CA THR A 108 -2.24 -10.11 16.99
C THR A 108 -1.94 -11.42 16.26
N ASP A 109 -0.93 -12.17 16.71
CA ASP A 109 -0.66 -13.52 16.22
C ASP A 109 -1.89 -14.43 16.29
N ALA A 110 -2.71 -14.29 17.33
CA ALA A 110 -3.98 -15.03 17.46
C ALA A 110 -4.99 -14.66 16.37
N ASP A 111 -5.05 -13.39 15.95
CA ASP A 111 -5.88 -12.97 14.83
C ASP A 111 -5.37 -13.57 13.50
N ILE A 112 -4.05 -13.58 13.30
CA ILE A 112 -3.42 -14.17 12.11
C ILE A 112 -3.68 -15.67 12.03
N ASP A 113 -3.49 -16.39 13.13
CA ASP A 113 -3.81 -17.81 13.27
C ASP A 113 -5.28 -18.08 12.97
N ALA A 114 -6.19 -17.25 13.49
CA ALA A 114 -7.62 -17.40 13.26
C ALA A 114 -7.97 -17.21 11.77
N ILE A 115 -7.39 -16.21 11.10
CA ILE A 115 -7.54 -15.99 9.66
C ILE A 115 -7.00 -17.19 8.87
N GLN A 116 -5.78 -17.63 9.18
CA GLN A 116 -5.12 -18.73 8.50
C GLN A 116 -5.89 -20.06 8.60
N ARG A 117 -6.49 -20.34 9.77
CA ARG A 117 -7.31 -21.55 10.00
C ARG A 117 -8.57 -21.61 9.13
N THR A 118 -9.00 -20.51 8.51
CA THR A 118 -10.15 -20.49 7.61
C THR A 118 -9.85 -21.06 6.22
N PHE A 119 -8.58 -21.26 5.87
CA PHE A 119 -8.17 -21.78 4.56
C PHE A 119 -8.06 -23.30 4.58
N ASP A 120 -8.75 -23.96 3.65
CA ASP A 120 -8.59 -25.38 3.40
C ASP A 120 -7.31 -25.67 2.60
N ARG A 121 -6.24 -26.00 3.33
CA ARG A 121 -4.91 -26.32 2.79
C ARG A 121 -4.85 -27.57 1.90
N SER A 122 -5.92 -28.38 1.85
CA SER A 122 -6.00 -29.49 0.90
C SER A 122 -6.28 -29.01 -0.53
N THR A 123 -6.72 -27.76 -0.71
CA THR A 123 -6.99 -27.17 -2.01
C THR A 123 -5.83 -26.28 -2.48
N PRO A 124 -5.56 -26.18 -3.80
CA PRO A 124 -4.53 -25.27 -4.32
C PRO A 124 -4.74 -23.81 -3.93
N ASP A 125 -6.00 -23.35 -3.90
CA ASP A 125 -6.35 -21.98 -3.53
C ASP A 125 -6.17 -21.74 -2.02
N GLY A 126 -6.53 -22.71 -1.18
CA GLY A 126 -6.38 -22.59 0.27
C GLY A 126 -4.92 -22.61 0.71
N GLU A 127 -4.10 -23.51 0.16
CA GLU A 127 -2.66 -23.51 0.44
C GLU A 127 -2.02 -22.19 0.01
N ARG A 128 -2.31 -21.72 -1.22
CA ARG A 128 -1.81 -20.43 -1.70
C ARG A 128 -2.20 -19.28 -0.76
N ASN A 129 -3.47 -19.20 -0.38
CA ASN A 129 -3.97 -18.10 0.44
C ASN A 129 -3.37 -18.13 1.86
N TYR A 130 -3.18 -19.32 2.44
CA TYR A 130 -2.48 -19.50 3.71
C TYR A 130 -1.05 -18.93 3.65
N VAL A 131 -0.28 -19.33 2.64
CA VAL A 131 1.10 -18.85 2.43
C VAL A 131 1.13 -17.34 2.20
N ILE A 132 0.16 -16.78 1.46
CA ILE A 132 0.09 -15.33 1.24
C ILE A 132 -0.06 -14.56 2.56
N ILE A 133 -0.91 -15.02 3.46
CA ILE A 133 -1.10 -14.35 4.76
C ILE A 133 0.18 -14.44 5.59
N GLU A 134 0.81 -15.61 5.65
CA GLU A 134 2.08 -15.80 6.35
C GLU A 134 3.17 -14.85 5.83
N VAL A 135 3.31 -14.72 4.50
CA VAL A 135 4.36 -13.87 3.90
C VAL A 135 4.04 -12.38 4.04
N LEU A 136 2.78 -11.96 3.86
CA LEU A 136 2.39 -10.56 4.05
C LEU A 136 2.63 -10.08 5.48
N TYR A 137 2.23 -10.90 6.46
CA TYR A 137 2.42 -10.61 7.87
C TYR A 137 3.89 -10.71 8.23
N GLY A 138 4.51 -11.87 7.98
CA GLY A 138 5.86 -12.19 8.42
C GLY A 138 6.99 -11.39 7.79
N CYS A 139 6.77 -10.81 6.62
CA CYS A 139 7.78 -10.02 5.90
C CYS A 139 7.40 -8.53 5.76
N GLY A 140 6.22 -8.12 6.23
CA GLY A 140 5.75 -6.73 6.11
C GLY A 140 5.64 -6.22 4.66
N LEU A 141 5.41 -7.10 3.69
CA LEU A 141 5.33 -6.72 2.27
C LEU A 141 4.08 -5.90 1.97
N ARG A 142 4.17 -4.99 0.99
CA ARG A 142 2.96 -4.42 0.37
C ARG A 142 2.29 -5.49 -0.49
N VAL A 143 0.97 -5.46 -0.60
CA VAL A 143 0.24 -6.39 -1.48
C VAL A 143 0.69 -6.32 -2.94
N SER A 144 1.08 -5.13 -3.44
CA SER A 144 1.65 -4.96 -4.78
C SER A 144 2.98 -5.68 -4.96
N GLU A 145 3.80 -5.70 -3.92
CA GLU A 145 5.12 -6.35 -3.93
C GLU A 145 4.94 -7.87 -3.89
N LEU A 146 4.04 -8.37 -3.04
CA LEU A 146 3.70 -9.79 -2.95
C LEU A 146 3.19 -10.34 -4.29
N VAL A 147 2.16 -9.71 -4.89
CA VAL A 147 1.59 -10.22 -6.15
C VAL A 147 2.55 -10.06 -7.34
N GLY A 148 3.54 -9.18 -7.21
CA GLY A 148 4.59 -8.97 -8.19
C GLY A 148 5.84 -9.82 -7.95
N LEU A 149 5.92 -10.58 -6.86
CA LEU A 149 7.11 -11.36 -6.49
C LEU A 149 7.38 -12.44 -7.54
N LYS A 150 8.64 -12.54 -7.97
CA LYS A 150 9.09 -13.54 -8.95
C LYS A 150 9.97 -14.60 -8.30
N LEU A 151 9.98 -15.80 -8.88
CA LEU A 151 10.79 -16.94 -8.44
C LEU A 151 12.27 -16.58 -8.34
N GLY A 152 12.82 -15.90 -9.35
CA GLY A 152 14.21 -15.44 -9.36
C GLY A 152 14.53 -14.30 -8.37
N ASN A 153 13.59 -13.93 -7.51
CA ASN A 153 13.77 -12.95 -6.44
C ASN A 153 13.69 -13.57 -5.04
N ILE A 154 13.63 -14.90 -4.96
CA ILE A 154 13.73 -15.65 -3.70
C ILE A 154 15.18 -16.15 -3.59
N TYR A 155 15.83 -15.78 -2.50
CA TYR A 155 17.20 -16.17 -2.20
C TYR A 155 17.16 -17.07 -0.95
N GLU A 156 17.00 -18.37 -1.20
CA GLU A 156 16.70 -19.38 -0.18
C GLU A 156 17.86 -19.54 0.81
N GLN A 157 19.10 -19.56 0.32
CA GLN A 157 20.29 -19.74 1.15
C GLN A 157 20.51 -18.55 2.10
N GLU A 158 20.24 -17.35 1.59
CA GLU A 158 20.35 -16.09 2.33
C GLU A 158 19.07 -15.74 3.12
N GLN A 159 18.01 -16.54 2.99
CA GLN A 159 16.70 -16.31 3.60
C GLN A 159 16.19 -14.88 3.37
N CYS A 160 16.22 -14.43 2.12
CA CYS A 160 15.77 -13.09 1.78
C CYS A 160 15.03 -13.02 0.44
N LEU A 161 14.21 -11.98 0.33
CA LEU A 161 13.45 -11.64 -0.86
C LEU A 161 13.98 -10.33 -1.44
N ARG A 162 14.20 -10.30 -2.75
CA ARG A 162 14.50 -9.07 -3.47
C ARG A 162 13.20 -8.41 -3.93
N ILE A 163 12.89 -7.23 -3.38
CA ILE A 163 11.62 -6.53 -3.60
C ILE A 163 11.84 -5.22 -4.36
N PHE A 164 11.03 -4.98 -5.39
CA PHE A 164 11.03 -3.73 -6.15
C PHE A 164 9.87 -2.82 -5.71
N GLY A 165 10.20 -1.60 -5.30
CA GLY A 165 9.27 -0.57 -4.87
C GLY A 165 8.98 0.48 -5.94
N LYS A 166 8.39 1.62 -5.52
CA LYS A 166 8.10 2.74 -6.43
C LYS A 166 9.39 3.32 -7.02
N GLY A 167 9.43 3.47 -8.35
CA GLY A 167 10.60 3.97 -9.08
C GLY A 167 11.72 2.94 -9.20
N ASP A 168 11.37 1.65 -9.26
CA ASP A 168 12.28 0.50 -9.37
C ASP A 168 13.38 0.43 -8.30
N LYS A 169 13.17 1.12 -7.18
CA LYS A 169 14.05 1.01 -6.01
C LYS A 169 13.94 -0.40 -5.44
N GLU A 170 15.06 -1.10 -5.41
CA GLU A 170 15.16 -2.41 -4.79
C GLU A 170 15.41 -2.32 -3.29
N ARG A 171 14.95 -3.33 -2.56
CA ARG A 171 15.35 -3.60 -1.18
C ARG A 171 15.36 -5.09 -0.91
N TRP A 172 16.17 -5.49 0.07
CA TRP A 172 16.22 -6.85 0.57
C TRP A 172 15.31 -6.96 1.79
N VAL A 173 14.38 -7.92 1.74
CA VAL A 173 13.46 -8.19 2.84
C VAL A 173 13.80 -9.57 3.38
N PRO A 174 14.29 -9.70 4.63
CA PRO A 174 14.48 -11.01 5.23
C PRO A 174 13.15 -11.76 5.34
N ILE A 175 13.21 -13.08 5.15
CA ILE A 175 12.09 -14.00 5.36
C ILE A 175 12.55 -15.05 6.36
N ASN A 176 11.78 -15.27 7.42
CA ASN A 176 12.10 -16.32 8.39
C ASN A 176 11.92 -17.71 7.75
N GLN A 177 12.53 -18.73 8.37
CA GLN A 177 12.52 -20.10 7.84
C GLN A 177 11.09 -20.65 7.67
N ARG A 178 10.19 -20.42 8.61
CA ARG A 178 8.80 -20.92 8.53
C ARG A 178 8.08 -20.39 7.29
N ALA A 179 8.13 -19.08 7.05
CA ALA A 179 7.50 -18.46 5.90
C ALA A 179 8.16 -18.89 4.58
N LEU A 180 9.49 -19.08 4.59
CA LEU A 180 10.23 -19.59 3.43
C LEU A 180 9.83 -21.03 3.09
N ASP A 181 9.78 -21.93 4.08
CA ASP A 181 9.40 -23.34 3.89
C ASP A 181 7.99 -23.47 3.33
N LEU A 182 7.06 -22.68 3.86
CA LEU A 182 5.69 -22.60 3.36
C LEU A 182 5.63 -22.10 1.92
N MET A 183 6.42 -21.08 1.59
CA MET A 183 6.50 -20.56 0.23
C MET A 183 7.07 -21.59 -0.75
N LEU A 184 8.16 -22.26 -0.40
CA LEU A 184 8.79 -23.30 -1.21
C LEU A 184 7.88 -24.51 -1.37
N THR A 185 7.20 -24.93 -0.31
CA THR A 185 6.18 -26.00 -0.35
C THR A 185 5.09 -25.67 -1.37
N TYR A 186 4.55 -24.45 -1.33
CA TYR A 186 3.57 -24.01 -2.32
C TYR A 186 4.17 -23.99 -3.74
N ILE A 187 5.39 -23.49 -3.93
CA ILE A 187 6.05 -23.41 -5.24
C ILE A 187 6.24 -24.81 -5.86
N HIS A 188 6.75 -25.76 -5.07
CA HIS A 188 7.13 -27.08 -5.58
C HIS A 188 5.98 -28.08 -5.64
N ASN A 189 5.00 -27.98 -4.73
CA ASN A 189 3.97 -29.01 -4.57
C ASN A 189 2.57 -28.57 -5.00
N VAL A 190 2.35 -27.27 -5.26
CA VAL A 190 1.04 -26.75 -5.69
C VAL A 190 1.17 -25.98 -6.99
N ARG A 191 1.98 -24.93 -7.00
CA ARG A 191 2.15 -24.02 -8.13
C ARG A 191 2.69 -24.75 -9.37
N SER A 192 3.65 -25.66 -9.17
CA SER A 192 4.27 -26.48 -10.24
C SER A 192 3.27 -27.31 -11.05
N HIS A 193 2.09 -27.60 -10.49
CA HIS A 193 1.04 -28.40 -11.13
C HIS A 193 -0.08 -27.54 -11.75
N LEU A 194 0.02 -26.21 -11.72
CA LEU A 194 -0.96 -25.32 -12.32
C LEU A 194 -0.69 -25.11 -13.81
N ASP A 195 -1.75 -24.99 -14.60
CA ASP A 195 -1.67 -24.55 -16.00
C ASP A 195 -1.37 -23.04 -16.07
N ILE A 196 -0.09 -22.69 -15.99
CA ILE A 196 0.38 -21.30 -16.01
C ILE A 196 0.38 -20.75 -17.44
N LYS A 197 -0.19 -19.56 -17.64
CA LYS A 197 -0.23 -18.91 -18.95
C LYS A 197 1.13 -18.36 -19.35
N LYS A 198 1.36 -18.29 -20.66
CA LYS A 198 2.57 -17.69 -21.22
C LYS A 198 2.79 -16.27 -20.71
N GLY A 199 3.98 -15.98 -20.20
CA GLY A 199 4.39 -14.70 -19.61
C GLY A 199 4.15 -14.59 -18.10
N GLU A 200 3.51 -15.56 -17.48
CA GLU A 200 3.17 -15.59 -16.05
C GLU A 200 4.10 -16.53 -15.25
N GLU A 201 4.98 -17.28 -15.93
CA GLU A 201 5.78 -18.38 -15.38
C GLU A 201 6.80 -17.93 -14.33
N SER A 202 7.16 -16.65 -14.32
CA SER A 202 8.11 -16.10 -13.34
C SER A 202 7.47 -15.72 -12.01
N TYR A 203 6.15 -15.52 -11.93
CA TYR A 203 5.48 -15.03 -10.72
C TYR A 203 5.27 -16.15 -9.69
N VAL A 204 5.49 -15.85 -8.41
CA VAL A 204 5.32 -16.83 -7.32
C VAL A 204 3.85 -17.20 -7.18
N PHE A 205 2.98 -16.23 -6.89
CA PHE A 205 1.58 -16.51 -6.58
C PHE A 205 0.69 -16.46 -7.82
N ILE A 206 0.15 -17.61 -8.21
CA ILE A 206 -0.67 -17.79 -9.41
C ILE A 206 -2.13 -18.10 -9.02
N SER A 207 -3.06 -17.46 -9.74
CA SER A 207 -4.50 -17.75 -9.68
C SER A 207 -4.83 -19.07 -10.36
N ARG A 208 -5.99 -19.65 -10.04
CA ARG A 208 -6.54 -20.81 -10.75
C ARG A 208 -6.70 -20.61 -12.27
N LEU A 209 -6.70 -19.35 -12.75
CA LEU A 209 -6.77 -19.00 -14.17
C LEU A 209 -5.39 -18.93 -14.87
N GLY A 210 -4.33 -19.31 -14.18
CA GLY A 210 -2.96 -19.36 -14.72
C GLY A 210 -2.26 -18.01 -14.82
N ARG A 211 -2.78 -16.95 -14.20
CA ARG A 211 -2.17 -15.60 -14.14
C ARG A 211 -1.76 -15.24 -12.72
N HIS A 212 -0.79 -14.36 -12.54
CA HIS A 212 -0.49 -13.82 -11.21
C HIS A 212 -1.70 -13.13 -10.58
N LEU A 213 -1.71 -13.06 -9.25
CA LEU A 213 -2.84 -12.51 -8.51
C LEU A 213 -2.99 -10.99 -8.72
N SER A 214 -4.23 -10.51 -8.64
CA SER A 214 -4.48 -9.08 -8.52
C SER A 214 -4.52 -8.66 -7.05
N ARG A 215 -4.18 -7.40 -6.77
CA ARG A 215 -4.31 -6.82 -5.41
C ARG A 215 -5.74 -6.92 -4.87
N ASN A 216 -6.73 -6.72 -5.75
CA ASN A 216 -8.14 -6.81 -5.40
C ASN A 216 -8.52 -8.24 -4.99
N PHE A 217 -8.00 -9.26 -5.68
CA PHE A 217 -8.24 -10.65 -5.28
C PHE A 217 -7.70 -10.94 -3.87
N VAL A 218 -6.48 -10.48 -3.58
CA VAL A 218 -5.88 -10.65 -2.24
C VAL A 218 -6.73 -9.95 -1.17
N PHE A 219 -7.19 -8.74 -1.44
CA PHE A 219 -8.10 -8.03 -0.54
C PHE A 219 -9.41 -8.80 -0.32
N MET A 220 -10.03 -9.29 -1.38
CA MET A 220 -11.32 -10.00 -1.31
C MET A 220 -11.25 -11.29 -0.50
N PHE A 221 -10.26 -12.16 -0.76
CA PHE A 221 -10.18 -13.40 0.02
C PHE A 221 -9.80 -13.12 1.49
N LEU A 222 -9.01 -12.07 1.75
CA LEU A 222 -8.69 -11.66 3.10
C LEU A 222 -9.96 -11.19 3.84
N GLN A 223 -10.83 -10.39 3.21
CA GLN A 223 -12.10 -9.99 3.82
C GLN A 223 -12.97 -11.19 4.17
N ASP A 224 -13.06 -12.17 3.27
CA ASP A 224 -13.82 -13.39 3.49
C ASP A 224 -13.24 -14.21 4.65
N ALA A 225 -11.92 -14.37 4.71
CA ALA A 225 -11.22 -15.06 5.79
C ALA A 225 -11.41 -14.37 7.15
N VAL A 226 -11.29 -13.04 7.20
CA VAL A 226 -11.50 -12.22 8.41
C VAL A 226 -12.94 -12.39 8.93
N LYS A 227 -13.93 -12.37 8.03
CA LYS A 227 -15.32 -12.62 8.37
C LYS A 227 -15.54 -14.03 8.93
N LYS A 228 -14.95 -15.05 8.28
CA LYS A 228 -15.02 -16.45 8.74
C LYS A 228 -14.33 -16.67 10.09
N ALA A 229 -13.26 -15.93 10.36
CA ALA A 229 -12.54 -15.94 11.63
C ALA A 229 -13.29 -15.23 12.76
N GLY A 230 -14.41 -14.54 12.47
CA GLY A 230 -15.20 -13.81 13.48
C GLY A 230 -14.53 -12.54 13.99
N ILE A 231 -13.57 -11.98 13.25
CA ILE A 231 -12.84 -10.78 13.64
C ILE A 231 -13.66 -9.53 13.28
N SER A 232 -13.91 -8.68 14.26
CA SER A 232 -14.67 -7.43 14.10
C SER A 232 -13.84 -6.23 13.63
N LYS A 233 -12.50 -6.33 13.72
CA LYS A 233 -11.54 -5.30 13.30
C LYS A 233 -11.60 -5.06 11.78
N HIS A 234 -11.29 -3.84 11.33
CA HIS A 234 -11.17 -3.57 9.90
C HIS A 234 -9.80 -4.01 9.37
N VAL A 235 -9.74 -5.23 8.84
CA VAL A 235 -8.50 -5.84 8.35
C VAL A 235 -8.31 -5.56 6.87
N SER A 236 -7.08 -5.24 6.46
CA SER A 236 -6.67 -5.09 5.06
C SER A 236 -5.22 -5.56 4.89
N PRO A 237 -4.70 -5.72 3.66
CA PRO A 237 -3.29 -6.03 3.47
C PRO A 237 -2.35 -4.99 4.08
N HIS A 238 -2.79 -3.73 4.18
CA HIS A 238 -2.03 -2.69 4.88
C HIS A 238 -2.09 -2.84 6.40
N SER A 239 -3.20 -3.36 6.96
CA SER A 239 -3.31 -3.66 8.39
C SER A 239 -2.32 -4.76 8.80
N LEU A 240 -2.12 -5.81 7.98
CA LEU A 240 -1.12 -6.85 8.21
C LEU A 240 0.29 -6.26 8.33
N ARG A 241 0.69 -5.46 7.35
CA ARG A 241 1.99 -4.79 7.34
C ARG A 241 2.17 -3.80 8.49
N HIS A 242 1.11 -3.08 8.85
CA HIS A 242 1.16 -2.15 9.97
C HIS A 242 1.33 -2.89 11.30
N SER A 243 0.68 -4.05 11.43
CA SER A 243 0.80 -4.92 12.61
C SER A 243 2.23 -5.45 12.74
N PHE A 244 2.81 -5.99 11.67
CA PHE A 244 4.23 -6.37 11.61
C PHE A 244 5.17 -5.25 12.08
N ALA A 245 4.99 -4.04 11.54
CA ALA A 245 5.81 -2.89 11.92
C ALA A 245 5.68 -2.54 13.42
N THR A 246 4.43 -2.58 13.92
CA THR A 246 4.14 -2.22 15.31
C THR A 246 4.66 -3.27 16.28
N GLU A 247 4.56 -4.55 15.95
CA GLU A 247 5.08 -5.64 16.76
C GLU A 247 6.60 -5.61 16.88
N LEU A 248 7.31 -5.34 15.79
CA LEU A 248 8.77 -5.16 15.85
C LEU A 248 9.15 -3.99 16.77
N VAL A 249 8.51 -2.84 16.60
CA VAL A 249 8.79 -1.66 17.43
C VAL A 249 8.45 -1.90 18.90
N ASN A 250 7.30 -2.53 19.19
CA ASN A 250 6.89 -2.87 20.55
C ASN A 250 7.80 -3.94 21.18
N GLY A 251 8.36 -4.84 20.36
CA GLY A 251 9.37 -5.81 20.76
C GLY A 251 10.71 -5.17 21.15
N GLY A 252 10.95 -3.92 20.74
CA GLY A 252 12.20 -3.19 20.97
C GLY A 252 13.17 -3.21 19.80
N ALA A 253 12.70 -3.55 18.59
CA ALA A 253 13.51 -3.48 17.38
C ALA A 253 13.95 -2.04 17.08
N ASP A 254 15.15 -1.90 16.52
CA ASP A 254 15.64 -0.62 16.04
C ASP A 254 14.72 -0.06 14.94
N LEU A 255 14.22 1.17 15.14
CA LEU A 255 13.32 1.85 14.21
C LEU A 255 13.91 1.94 12.80
N ARG A 256 15.24 2.05 12.69
CA ARG A 256 15.92 2.10 11.40
C ARG A 256 15.87 0.74 10.68
N ALA A 257 16.04 -0.37 11.39
CA ALA A 257 15.87 -1.71 10.83
C ALA A 257 14.43 -1.94 10.33
N VAL A 258 13.43 -1.53 11.11
CA VAL A 258 12.01 -1.60 10.71
C VAL A 258 11.73 -0.75 9.47
N GLN A 259 12.29 0.45 9.39
CA GLN A 259 12.12 1.34 8.23
C GLN A 259 12.73 0.77 6.95
N GLU A 260 13.92 0.16 7.04
CA GLU A 260 14.61 -0.45 5.90
C GLU A 260 13.79 -1.62 5.33
N MET A 261 13.28 -2.52 6.19
CA MET A 261 12.42 -3.65 5.79
C MET A 261 11.15 -3.18 5.07
N LEU A 262 10.56 -2.08 5.54
CA LEU A 262 9.32 -1.52 4.99
C LEU A 262 9.58 -0.65 3.74
N GLY A 263 10.77 -0.10 3.54
CA GLY A 263 11.10 0.73 2.37
C GLY A 263 10.27 2.03 2.34
N HIS A 264 10.34 2.83 3.42
CA HIS A 264 9.79 4.19 3.45
C HIS A 264 10.77 5.18 2.82
N ALA A 265 10.29 6.00 1.86
CA ALA A 265 11.13 6.80 0.97
C ALA A 265 11.19 8.32 1.28
N HIS A 266 10.72 8.79 2.44
CA HIS A 266 10.81 10.22 2.79
C HIS A 266 11.37 10.46 4.20
N LEU A 267 12.30 11.42 4.25
CA LEU A 267 13.36 11.70 5.23
C LEU A 267 12.98 12.84 6.20
N ALA A 268 13.59 12.85 7.38
CA ALA A 268 14.32 14.05 7.78
C ALA A 268 15.80 13.80 7.46
N THR A 269 16.26 14.54 6.44
CA THR A 269 17.62 14.86 5.99
C THR A 269 18.80 13.97 6.43
N THR A 270 19.46 13.40 5.42
CA THR A 270 20.92 13.42 5.26
C THR A 270 21.74 13.25 6.53
N GLU A 271 22.05 12.01 6.92
CA GLU A 271 23.34 11.64 7.48
C GLU A 271 23.47 10.10 7.61
N ILE A 272 24.49 9.57 6.92
CA ILE A 272 25.12 8.25 7.13
C ILE A 272 24.27 7.05 6.68
N TYR A 273 24.36 6.70 5.40
CA TYR A 273 23.97 5.40 4.85
C TYR A 273 24.87 4.28 5.43
N THR A 274 24.37 3.57 6.43
CA THR A 274 24.87 2.23 6.77
C THR A 274 23.84 1.25 6.27
N HIS A 275 24.15 0.54 5.18
CA HIS A 275 23.34 -0.58 4.72
C HIS A 275 23.34 -1.63 5.83
N LEU A 276 22.18 -1.85 6.47
CA LEU A 276 22.01 -2.94 7.41
C LEU A 276 22.09 -4.24 6.62
N SER A 277 22.85 -5.22 7.12
CA SER A 277 22.98 -6.51 6.44
C SER A 277 21.65 -7.28 6.52
N PRO A 278 21.29 -8.08 5.50
CA PRO A 278 20.12 -8.94 5.56
C PRO A 278 20.10 -9.85 6.79
N GLY A 279 21.28 -10.30 7.24
CA GLY A 279 21.44 -11.10 8.47
C GLY A 279 20.99 -10.36 9.73
N TYR A 280 21.37 -9.09 9.89
CA TYR A 280 20.94 -8.26 11.02
C TYR A 280 19.42 -7.99 10.99
N LEU A 281 18.87 -7.73 9.80
CA LEU A 281 17.43 -7.54 9.63
C LEU A 281 16.67 -8.83 10.00
N ARG A 282 17.16 -10.01 9.58
CA ARG A 282 16.57 -11.29 9.96
C ARG A 282 16.60 -11.52 11.47
N GLU A 283 17.77 -11.33 12.11
CA GLU A 283 17.91 -11.45 13.57
C GLU A 283 16.94 -10.52 14.30
N THR A 284 16.72 -9.32 13.77
CA THR A 284 15.73 -8.37 14.29
C THR A 284 14.31 -8.96 14.25
N ILE A 285 13.91 -9.59 13.13
CA ILE A 285 12.59 -10.24 13.03
C ILE A 285 12.48 -11.40 14.04
N GLU A 286 13.44 -12.31 14.04
CA GLU A 286 13.43 -13.49 14.91
C GLU A 286 13.44 -13.11 16.41
N THR A 287 14.14 -12.03 16.75
CA THR A 287 14.29 -11.57 18.14
C THR A 287 13.11 -10.75 18.64
N TYR A 288 12.45 -9.98 17.77
CA TYR A 288 11.48 -8.97 18.21
C TYR A 288 10.05 -9.22 17.75
N HIS A 289 9.83 -9.97 16.67
CA HIS A 289 8.49 -10.29 16.19
C HIS A 289 7.90 -11.49 16.97
N PRO A 290 6.75 -11.34 17.67
CA PRO A 290 6.20 -12.39 18.53
C PRO A 290 5.84 -13.67 17.77
N HIS A 291 5.31 -13.56 16.54
CA HIS A 291 5.02 -14.71 15.66
C HIS A 291 6.19 -15.67 15.41
N TYR A 292 7.44 -15.21 15.60
CA TYR A 292 8.66 -15.98 15.35
C TYR A 292 9.51 -16.22 16.61
N LYS A 293 9.02 -15.83 17.78
CA LYS A 293 9.61 -16.24 19.06
C LYS A 293 9.17 -17.68 19.34
N ASN A 294 10.13 -18.53 19.69
CA ASN A 294 9.89 -19.91 20.16
C ASN A 294 8.87 -19.94 21.31
#